data_AF-A0A661KI49-F1
#
_entry.id   AF-A0A661KI49-F1
#
_cell.length_a   1.000
_cell.length_b   1.000
_cell.length_c   1.000
_cell.angle_alpha   90.00
_cell.angle_beta   90.00
_cell.angle_gamma   90.00
#
_symmetry.space_group_name_H-M   'P 1'
#
loop_
_entity.id
_entity.type
_entity.pdbx_description
1 polymer ?
#
loop_
_entity_poly.entity_id
_entity_poly.type
_entity_poly.pdbx_seq_one_letter_code
_entity_poly.pdbx_strand_id
1 'polypeptide(L)'
;MEKEKLLSSVYTPLSMIVHAMASQPAKNAGALVAVNAISDAIPIIHGPFGCAALRKINSFSVYSLFPKTPCTNMKDIDLVYGAEKKLKRAII
;
A
#
# COMPACT_ATOMS: atom_id res chain seq x y z
N MET A 1 1.80 32.21 22.42
CA MET A 1 1.36 30.81 22.66
C MET A 1 0.11 30.41 21.87
N GLU A 2 -0.95 31.24 21.80
CA GLU A 2 -2.19 30.86 21.10
C GLU A 2 -2.09 30.87 19.56
N LYS A 3 -1.40 31.86 18.98
CA LYS A 3 -1.11 31.90 17.54
C LYS A 3 -0.25 30.73 17.04
N GLU A 4 0.68 30.24 17.85
CA GLU A 4 1.51 29.07 17.51
C GLU A 4 0.72 27.77 17.54
N LYS A 5 -0.21 27.61 18.50
CA LYS A 5 -1.15 26.47 18.53
C LYS A 5 -2.12 26.49 17.35
N LEU A 6 -2.60 27.67 16.94
CA LEU A 6 -3.45 27.81 15.76
C LEU A 6 -2.67 27.47 14.49
N LEU A 7 -1.44 27.98 14.36
CA LEU A 7 -0.55 27.65 13.24
C LEU A 7 -0.25 26.16 13.18
N SER A 8 0.12 25.51 14.29
CA SER A 8 0.37 24.06 14.28
C SER A 8 -0.90 23.28 13.94
N SER A 9 -2.06 23.67 14.48
CA SER A 9 -3.35 23.02 14.20
C SER A 9 -3.76 23.07 12.72
N VAL A 10 -3.36 24.10 11.98
CA VAL A 10 -3.63 24.22 10.54
C VAL A 10 -2.50 23.60 9.70
N TYR A 11 -1.25 23.73 10.14
CA TYR A 11 -0.10 23.22 9.41
C TYR A 11 0.01 21.70 9.44
N THR A 12 -0.45 21.04 10.53
CA THR A 12 -0.46 19.58 10.63
C THR A 12 -1.35 18.90 9.57
N PRO A 13 -2.65 19.24 9.41
CA PRO A 13 -3.48 18.63 8.37
C PRO A 13 -3.00 19.02 6.96
N LEU A 14 -2.52 20.24 6.76
CA LEU A 14 -1.97 20.68 5.48
C LEU A 14 -0.70 19.90 5.11
N SER A 15 0.21 19.72 6.07
CA SER A 15 1.41 18.88 5.92
C SER A 15 1.05 17.44 5.59
N MET A 16 -0.02 16.90 6.19
CA MET A 16 -0.49 15.53 5.88
C MET A 16 -1.11 15.42 4.49
N ILE A 17 -1.83 16.43 4.03
CA ILE A 17 -2.34 16.49 2.66
C ILE A 17 -1.17 16.59 1.68
N VAL A 18 -0.20 17.47 1.93
CA VAL A 18 1.00 17.60 1.09
C VAL A 18 1.81 16.31 1.11
N HIS A 19 1.95 15.64 2.25
CA HIS A 19 2.64 14.35 2.33
C HIS A 19 1.89 13.27 1.54
N ALA A 20 0.56 13.24 1.59
CA ALA A 20 -0.26 12.32 0.81
C ALA A 20 -0.18 12.60 -0.71
N MET A 21 -0.05 13.87 -1.11
CA MET A 21 0.06 14.28 -2.51
C MET A 21 1.50 14.15 -3.08
N ALA A 22 2.51 14.44 -2.25
CA ALA A 22 3.91 14.41 -2.63
C ALA A 22 4.53 13.02 -2.50
N SER A 23 3.96 12.15 -1.66
CA SER A 23 4.41 10.77 -1.56
C SER A 23 4.09 10.04 -2.86
N GLN A 24 5.13 9.78 -3.65
CA GLN A 24 5.01 8.94 -4.83
C GLN A 24 4.56 7.55 -4.39
N PRO A 25 3.42 7.05 -4.89
CA PRO A 25 2.98 5.70 -4.56
C PRO A 25 4.07 4.70 -4.91
N ALA A 26 4.31 3.74 -4.01
CA ALA A 26 5.30 2.70 -4.26
C ALA A 26 4.99 1.94 -5.56
N LYS A 27 6.00 1.27 -6.15
CA LYS A 27 5.85 0.59 -7.45
C LYS A 27 4.71 -0.44 -7.48
N ASN A 28 4.50 -1.15 -6.36
CA ASN A 28 3.40 -2.09 -6.21
C ASN A 28 2.02 -1.41 -6.31
N ALA A 29 1.95 -0.10 -6.10
CA ALA A 29 0.74 0.65 -6.28
C ALA A 29 0.34 0.72 -7.75
N GLY A 30 1.24 1.18 -8.61
CA GLY A 30 0.99 1.23 -10.06
C GLY A 30 0.69 -0.17 -10.62
N ALA A 31 1.47 -1.17 -10.19
CA ALA A 31 1.24 -2.57 -10.58
C ALA A 31 -0.18 -3.05 -10.23
N LEU A 32 -0.70 -2.69 -9.06
CA LEU A 32 -2.04 -3.09 -8.66
C LEU A 32 -3.14 -2.42 -9.51
N VAL A 33 -2.93 -1.16 -9.94
CA VAL A 33 -3.86 -0.49 -10.87
C VAL A 33 -3.90 -1.24 -12.19
N ALA A 34 -2.72 -1.58 -12.74
CA ALA A 34 -2.61 -2.26 -14.01
C ALA A 34 -3.24 -3.67 -13.98
N VAL A 35 -2.93 -4.47 -12.95
CA VAL A 35 -3.42 -5.85 -12.87
C VAL A 35 -4.93 -5.92 -12.59
N ASN A 36 -5.49 -5.03 -11.77
CA ASN A 36 -6.95 -5.01 -11.54
C ASN A 36 -7.77 -4.57 -12.77
N ALA A 37 -7.14 -4.00 -13.79
CA ALA A 37 -7.81 -3.70 -15.06
C ALA A 37 -7.93 -4.93 -15.98
N ILE A 38 -7.26 -6.04 -15.65
CA ILE A 38 -7.32 -7.28 -16.41
C ILE A 38 -8.48 -8.13 -15.88
N SER A 39 -9.39 -8.55 -16.77
CA SER A 39 -10.50 -9.43 -16.39
C SER A 39 -9.98 -10.71 -15.74
N ASP A 40 -10.62 -11.12 -14.64
CA ASP A 40 -10.36 -12.37 -13.92
C ASP A 40 -8.93 -12.52 -13.34
N ALA A 41 -8.14 -11.44 -13.34
CA ALA A 41 -6.83 -11.43 -12.72
C ALA A 41 -6.91 -11.25 -11.20
N ILE A 42 -6.07 -11.99 -10.46
CA ILE A 42 -5.92 -11.84 -9.01
C ILE A 42 -4.52 -11.33 -8.69
N PRO A 43 -4.37 -10.06 -8.26
CA PRO A 43 -3.06 -9.49 -7.96
C PRO A 43 -2.54 -9.97 -6.61
N ILE A 44 -1.47 -10.76 -6.61
CA ILE A 44 -0.81 -11.24 -5.39
C ILE A 44 0.34 -10.30 -5.02
N ILE A 45 0.30 -9.75 -3.80
CA ILE A 45 1.40 -8.94 -3.25
C ILE A 45 2.37 -9.86 -2.52
N HIS A 46 3.50 -10.14 -3.16
CA HIS A 46 4.60 -10.88 -2.54
C HIS A 46 5.42 -9.95 -1.63
N GLY A 47 5.10 -9.96 -0.34
CA GLY A 47 5.67 -9.02 0.62
C GLY A 47 5.11 -9.20 2.03
N PRO A 48 5.43 -8.28 2.96
CA PRO A 48 4.85 -8.25 4.29
C PRO A 48 3.39 -7.76 4.24
N PHE A 49 2.60 -8.13 5.25
CA PHE A 49 1.17 -7.79 5.32
C PHE A 49 0.89 -6.28 5.19
N GLY A 50 1.74 -5.43 5.77
CA GLY A 50 1.56 -3.97 5.72
C GLY A 50 1.48 -3.41 4.30
N CYS A 51 2.31 -3.93 3.38
CA CYS A 51 2.30 -3.51 1.98
C CYS A 51 0.98 -3.84 1.27
N ALA A 52 0.32 -4.93 1.66
CA ALA A 52 -0.97 -5.30 1.10
C ALA A 52 -2.14 -4.58 1.78
N ALA A 53 -2.08 -4.44 3.10
CA ALA A 53 -3.13 -3.78 3.89
C ALA A 53 -3.31 -2.31 3.49
N LEU A 54 -2.20 -1.55 3.39
CA LEU A 54 -2.24 -0.15 2.94
C LEU A 54 -2.80 -0.03 1.53
N ARG A 55 -2.59 -1.06 0.70
CA ARG A 55 -2.91 -1.02 -0.72
C ARG A 55 -4.38 -1.26 -1.03
N LYS A 56 -5.20 -1.60 -0.03
CA LYS A 56 -6.66 -1.55 -0.16
C LYS A 56 -7.15 -0.15 -0.51
N ILE A 57 -6.42 0.88 -0.09
CA ILE A 57 -6.66 2.28 -0.46
C ILE A 57 -5.91 2.56 -1.76
N ASN A 58 -6.59 3.11 -2.77
CA ASN A 58 -5.91 3.48 -4.00
C ASN A 58 -5.22 4.84 -3.89
N SER A 59 -3.89 4.84 -3.77
CA SER A 59 -3.05 6.04 -3.79
C SER A 59 -3.20 6.92 -5.03
N PHE A 60 -3.70 6.40 -6.17
CA PHE A 60 -3.92 7.18 -7.38
C PHE A 60 -5.34 7.75 -7.51
N SER A 61 -6.30 7.25 -6.71
CA SER A 61 -7.68 7.73 -6.73
C SER A 61 -8.40 7.34 -5.45
N VAL A 62 -8.65 8.34 -4.60
CA VAL A 62 -9.30 8.18 -3.29
C VAL A 62 -10.72 7.60 -3.36
N TYR A 63 -11.36 7.64 -4.52
CA TYR A 63 -12.72 7.13 -4.75
C TYR A 63 -12.75 5.67 -5.22
N SER A 64 -11.59 5.08 -5.52
CA SER A 64 -11.46 3.70 -5.95
C SER A 64 -10.74 2.89 -4.90
N LEU A 65 -11.23 1.69 -4.60
CA LEU A 65 -10.64 0.80 -3.61
C LEU A 65 -10.24 -0.52 -4.26
N PHE A 66 -9.25 -1.18 -3.67
CA PHE A 66 -8.88 -2.54 -4.02
C PHE A 66 -9.32 -3.48 -2.90
N PRO A 67 -10.55 -4.03 -2.95
CA PRO A 67 -11.09 -4.81 -1.84
C PRO A 67 -10.30 -6.11 -1.61
N LYS A 68 -9.74 -6.69 -2.69
CA LYS A 68 -8.94 -7.91 -2.64
C LYS A 68 -7.47 -7.58 -2.92
N THR A 69 -6.65 -7.76 -1.89
CA THR A 69 -5.19 -7.60 -1.95
C THR A 69 -4.52 -8.82 -1.30
N PRO A 70 -4.62 -10.02 -1.90
CA PRO A 70 -3.99 -11.22 -1.35
C PRO A 70 -2.48 -11.03 -1.24
N CYS A 71 -1.90 -11.63 -0.20
CA CYS A 71 -0.51 -11.39 0.17
C CYS A 71 0.16 -12.65 0.69
N THR A 72 1.44 -12.84 0.39
CA THR A 72 2.24 -13.96 0.91
C THR A 72 2.60 -13.82 2.39
N ASN A 73 2.39 -12.63 2.98
CA ASN A 73 2.68 -12.31 4.38
C ASN A 73 4.08 -12.78 4.82
N MET A 74 5.11 -12.21 4.18
CA MET A 74 6.51 -12.42 4.55
C MET A 74 6.77 -11.88 5.96
N LYS A 75 7.50 -12.69 6.72
CA LYS A 75 7.99 -12.39 8.08
C LYS A 75 9.52 -12.30 8.04
N ASP A 76 10.12 -11.87 9.13
CA ASP A 76 11.58 -11.69 9.23
C ASP A 76 12.36 -12.97 8.93
N ILE A 77 11.81 -14.14 9.28
CA ILE A 77 12.41 -15.43 8.95
C ILE A 77 12.51 -15.66 7.43
N ASP A 78 11.53 -15.20 6.66
CA ASP A 78 11.54 -15.35 5.20
C ASP A 78 12.48 -14.36 4.51
N LEU A 79 12.87 -13.27 5.20
CA LEU A 79 13.89 -12.35 4.71
C LEU A 79 15.27 -13.00 4.75
N VAL A 80 15.54 -13.81 5.77
CA VAL A 80 16.82 -14.52 5.95
C VAL A 80 16.89 -15.77 5.07
N TYR A 81 15.84 -16.60 5.11
CA TYR A 81 15.84 -17.92 4.45
C TYR A 81 15.18 -17.93 3.06
N GLY A 82 14.66 -16.79 2.61
CA GLY A 82 13.91 -16.66 1.37
C GLY A 82 12.44 -17.05 1.51
N ALA A 83 11.60 -16.43 0.68
CA ALA A 83 10.13 -16.55 0.74
C ALA A 83 9.52 -17.36 -0.42
N GLU A 84 10.35 -18.06 -1.21
CA GLU A 84 9.93 -18.80 -2.41
C GLU A 84 8.79 -19.79 -2.12
N LYS A 85 8.90 -20.57 -1.04
CA LYS A 85 7.87 -21.53 -0.62
C LYS A 85 6.52 -20.87 -0.33
N LYS A 86 6.51 -19.63 0.17
CA LYS A 86 5.29 -18.87 0.41
C LYS A 86 4.68 -18.38 -0.89
N LEU A 87 5.50 -17.92 -1.82
CA LEU A 87 5.04 -17.52 -3.15
C LEU A 87 4.42 -18.70 -3.89
N LYS A 88 5.09 -19.86 -3.90
CA LYS A 88 4.59 -21.09 -4.51
C LYS A 88 3.24 -21.54 -3.94
N ARG A 89 3.01 -21.35 -2.63
CA ARG A 89 1.72 -21.64 -2.00
C ARG A 89 0.62 -20.62 -2.31
N ALA A 90 0.98 -19.40 -2.72
CA ALA A 90 -0.01 -18.36 -2.99
C ALA A 90 -0.53 -18.41 -4.44
N ILE A 91 0.23 -19.01 -5.35
CA ILE A 91 -0.13 -19.15 -6.77
C ILE A 91 -0.90 -20.44 -7.10
N ILE A 92 -1.00 -21.37 -6.14
CA ILE A 92 -1.73 -22.65 -6.25
C ILE A 92 -3.01 -22.53 -5.41
#